data_AF-A0A9P4TV33-F1
#
_entry.id   AF-A0A9P4TV33-F1
#
_cell.length_a   1.000
_cell.length_b   1.000
_cell.length_c   1.000
_cell.angle_alpha   90.00
_cell.angle_beta   90.00
_cell.angle_gamma   90.00
#
_symmetry.space_group_name_H-M   'P 1'
#
loop_
_entity.id
_entity.type
_entity.pdbx_description
1 polymer ?
#
loop_
_entity_poly.entity_id
_entity_poly.type
_entity_poly.pdbx_seq_one_letter_code
_entity_poly.pdbx_strand_id
1 'polypeptide(L)'
;MVQVPIVDLSNIGNGTIVDFSEHAIFSLDGDLGYLETNPALRAFAGVALSTGEPQRIPGPCSDSCSYSISIDGLLFTCQDVPTSENNILSDHGLIYKAEDRTGKTRREGNWNWQNMTFVINWVLTPSIQFNKAAEIRGLACSTLLATYTLDISYRGGLQSVNTTVKEQSSPWTNAQPIVQQYYDYFTFIRDLSYDGPVVVNDTMRQQLTMEFTRTQAFAIRDAAIGPLLGWVYNFADCEVQSTRTNLTLIMGSDFVTRNTVTAPRFNISAEGLQNYLQNVVISTIALNPANKPIWRSRPIKVSSGAIVYTFSEPWQFYAPYGASLLVTFLIYGVGIWSLY
;
A
#
# COMPACT_ATOMS: atom_id res chain seq x y z
N MET A 1 -23.25 3.83 -13.32
CA MET A 1 -22.11 2.99 -12.88
C MET A 1 -21.03 3.94 -12.43
N VAL A 2 -20.44 3.71 -11.25
CA VAL A 2 -19.38 4.59 -10.73
C VAL A 2 -18.04 3.97 -11.10
N GLN A 3 -17.11 4.79 -11.56
CA GLN A 3 -15.74 4.37 -11.84
C GLN A 3 -14.94 4.42 -10.55
N VAL A 4 -14.23 3.33 -10.24
CA VAL A 4 -13.32 3.28 -9.09
C VAL A 4 -11.89 3.15 -9.63
N PRO A 5 -10.93 3.94 -9.11
CA PRO A 5 -9.53 3.78 -9.45
C PRO A 5 -9.04 2.38 -9.04
N ILE A 6 -8.41 1.65 -9.97
CA ILE A 6 -7.84 0.31 -9.71
C ILE A 6 -6.35 0.36 -9.99
N VAL A 7 -5.52 -0.11 -9.07
CA VAL A 7 -4.07 -0.23 -9.23
C VAL A 7 -3.75 -1.11 -10.44
N ASP A 8 -2.96 -0.59 -11.38
CA ASP A 8 -2.51 -1.31 -12.58
C ASP A 8 -1.00 -1.15 -12.71
N LEU A 9 -0.26 -2.05 -12.05
CA LEU A 9 1.20 -2.03 -11.99
C LEU A 9 1.86 -2.06 -13.37
N SER A 10 1.14 -2.48 -14.41
CA SER A 10 1.66 -2.61 -15.78
C SER A 10 1.38 -1.39 -16.67
N ASN A 11 0.72 -0.36 -16.13
CA ASN A 11 0.35 0.82 -16.90
C ASN A 11 1.55 1.75 -17.13
N ILE A 12 2.29 1.55 -18.22
CA ILE A 12 3.41 2.41 -18.66
C ILE A 12 2.94 3.70 -19.40
N GLY A 13 1.63 3.98 -19.40
CA GLY A 13 1.05 5.08 -20.16
C GLY A 13 1.07 4.88 -21.68
N ASN A 14 1.19 5.99 -22.41
CA ASN A 14 1.22 6.08 -23.87
C ASN A 14 2.58 5.67 -24.47
N GLY A 15 3.59 5.39 -23.63
CA GLY A 15 4.93 4.98 -24.04
C GLY A 15 5.91 6.12 -24.27
N THR A 16 5.56 7.37 -23.96
CA THR A 16 6.53 8.48 -23.85
C THR A 16 7.25 8.43 -22.50
N ILE A 17 8.46 8.99 -22.42
CA ILE A 17 9.19 9.10 -21.13
C ILE A 17 8.38 9.87 -20.08
N VAL A 18 7.73 10.97 -20.49
CA VAL A 18 6.93 11.80 -19.57
C VAL A 18 5.81 10.97 -18.97
N ASP A 19 5.02 10.30 -19.81
CA ASP A 19 3.89 9.51 -19.32
C ASP A 19 4.34 8.29 -18.51
N PHE A 20 5.45 7.65 -18.90
CA PHE A 20 6.10 6.60 -18.11
C PHE A 20 6.46 7.09 -16.70
N SER A 21 7.05 8.28 -16.59
CA SER A 21 7.42 8.87 -15.31
C SER A 21 6.20 9.28 -14.46
N GLU A 22 5.13 9.78 -15.08
CA GLU A 22 3.90 10.17 -14.37
C GLU A 22 3.12 8.96 -13.83
N HIS A 23 3.31 7.79 -14.45
CA HIS A 23 2.70 6.54 -14.02
C HIS A 23 3.54 5.76 -13.00
N ALA A 24 4.81 6.13 -12.77
CA ALA A 24 5.67 5.48 -11.80
C ALA A 24 5.30 5.89 -10.37
N ILE A 25 5.20 4.91 -9.45
CA ILE A 25 5.07 5.15 -8.00
C ILE A 25 6.43 5.29 -7.31
N PHE A 26 7.45 5.63 -8.10
CA PHE A 26 8.82 5.85 -7.68
C PHE A 26 9.43 6.99 -8.49
N SER A 27 10.43 7.64 -7.93
CA SER A 27 11.18 8.71 -8.58
C SER A 27 12.22 8.12 -9.52
N LEU A 28 12.41 8.77 -10.67
CA LEU A 28 13.43 8.44 -11.66
C LEU A 28 14.56 9.48 -11.63
N ASP A 29 15.79 9.05 -11.87
CA ASP A 29 16.92 9.94 -12.16
C ASP A 29 16.98 10.34 -13.65
N GLY A 30 18.03 11.09 -14.04
CA GLY A 30 18.21 11.57 -15.41
C GLY A 30 18.41 10.47 -16.46
N ASP A 31 18.85 9.28 -16.04
CA ASP A 31 19.04 8.10 -16.91
C ASP A 31 17.82 7.16 -16.84
N LEU A 32 16.68 7.66 -16.36
CA LEU A 32 15.49 6.88 -16.06
C LEU A 32 15.82 5.69 -15.14
N GLY A 33 16.73 5.91 -14.20
CA GLY A 33 17.07 5.00 -13.13
C GLY A 33 16.13 5.16 -11.96
N TYR A 34 15.68 4.07 -11.34
CA TYR A 34 14.99 4.14 -10.06
C TYR A 34 15.90 4.80 -9.02
N LEU A 35 15.38 5.85 -8.40
CA LEU A 35 16.04 6.60 -7.34
C LEU A 35 15.47 6.25 -5.96
N GLU A 36 14.17 6.47 -5.77
CA GLU A 36 13.50 6.25 -4.48
C GLU A 36 12.01 5.97 -4.64
N THR A 37 11.43 5.26 -3.68
CA THR A 37 9.97 5.05 -3.62
C THR A 37 9.24 6.36 -3.32
N ASN A 38 8.03 6.54 -3.85
CA ASN A 38 7.15 7.64 -3.50
C ASN A 38 6.98 7.76 -1.95
N PRO A 39 7.30 8.91 -1.34
CA PRO A 39 7.21 9.09 0.11
C PRO A 39 5.82 8.82 0.70
N ALA A 40 4.74 9.03 -0.07
CA ALA A 40 3.38 8.73 0.39
C ALA A 40 3.18 7.23 0.67
N LEU A 41 3.82 6.34 -0.10
CA LEU A 41 3.77 4.90 0.16
C LEU A 41 4.45 4.55 1.48
N ARG A 42 5.60 5.16 1.77
CA ARG A 42 6.31 4.96 3.05
C ARG A 42 5.46 5.45 4.22
N ALA A 43 4.75 6.57 4.05
CA ALA A 43 3.83 7.08 5.05
C ALA A 43 2.66 6.11 5.28
N PHE A 44 2.04 5.59 4.22
CA PHE A 44 0.97 4.59 4.33
C PHE A 44 1.45 3.30 4.99
N ALA A 45 2.66 2.85 4.70
CA ALA A 45 3.28 1.72 5.37
C ALA A 45 3.45 1.98 6.88
N GLY A 46 3.94 3.16 7.28
CA GLY A 46 4.03 3.54 8.69
C GLY A 46 2.68 3.57 9.41
N VAL A 47 1.63 4.08 8.75
CA VAL A 47 0.26 4.06 9.28
C VAL A 47 -0.23 2.62 9.43
N ALA A 48 -0.15 1.81 8.39
CA ALA A 48 -0.57 0.41 8.41
C ALA A 48 0.16 -0.41 9.48
N LEU A 49 1.45 -0.13 9.70
CA LEU A 49 2.24 -0.75 10.76
C LEU A 49 1.71 -0.39 12.16
N SER A 50 1.29 0.86 12.33
CA SER A 50 0.84 1.39 13.62
C SER A 50 -0.62 1.04 13.94
N THR A 51 -1.47 0.97 12.93
CA THR A 51 -2.92 0.73 13.10
C THR A 51 -3.31 -0.74 12.93
N GLY A 52 -2.47 -1.54 12.28
CA GLY A 52 -2.81 -2.91 11.87
C GLY A 52 -3.82 -2.99 10.73
N GLU A 53 -4.18 -1.86 10.12
CA GLU A 53 -5.26 -1.72 9.13
C GLU A 53 -4.78 -0.95 7.89
N PRO A 54 -5.31 -1.23 6.69
CA PRO A 54 -4.96 -0.46 5.49
C PRO A 54 -5.42 0.99 5.58
N GLN A 55 -4.72 1.89 4.88
CA GLN A 55 -5.12 3.28 4.71
C GLN A 55 -6.55 3.36 4.14
N ARG A 56 -7.32 4.35 4.61
CA ARG A 56 -8.66 4.60 4.09
C ARG A 56 -8.60 4.88 2.59
N ILE A 57 -9.33 4.07 1.84
CA ILE A 57 -9.51 4.21 0.40
C ILE A 57 -10.63 5.24 0.18
N PRO A 58 -10.48 6.17 -0.77
CA PRO A 58 -11.59 7.03 -1.18
C PRO A 58 -12.69 6.16 -1.81
N GLY A 59 -13.84 6.06 -1.14
CA GLY A 59 -14.99 5.32 -1.63
C GLY A 59 -15.73 6.07 -2.74
N PRO A 60 -16.42 5.36 -3.65
CA PRO A 60 -17.28 5.96 -4.68
C PRO A 60 -18.60 6.54 -4.14
N CYS A 61 -18.87 6.41 -2.84
CA CYS A 61 -20.16 6.80 -2.23
C CYS A 61 -19.93 7.55 -0.92
N SER A 62 -20.90 8.37 -0.51
CA SER A 62 -20.83 9.21 0.69
C SER A 62 -21.00 8.45 2.00
N ASP A 63 -21.86 7.42 2.05
CA ASP A 63 -22.35 6.87 3.33
C ASP A 63 -22.16 5.37 3.51
N SER A 64 -22.88 4.55 2.72
CA SER A 64 -22.83 3.09 2.83
C SER A 64 -22.86 2.45 1.46
N CYS A 65 -21.76 1.79 1.11
CA CYS A 65 -21.64 1.07 -0.15
C CYS A 65 -20.74 -0.14 0.01
N SER A 66 -20.97 -1.13 -0.84
CA SER A 66 -20.06 -2.27 -0.98
C SER A 66 -19.71 -2.47 -2.44
N TYR A 67 -18.47 -2.85 -2.70
CA TYR A 67 -18.01 -3.19 -4.03
C TYR A 67 -16.80 -4.11 -3.98
N SER A 68 -16.59 -4.84 -5.06
CA SER A 68 -15.47 -5.75 -5.21
C SER A 68 -14.54 -5.28 -6.32
N ILE A 69 -13.24 -5.28 -6.06
CA ILE A 69 -12.20 -4.99 -7.06
C ILE A 69 -11.15 -6.10 -7.07
N SER A 70 -10.44 -6.23 -8.18
CA SER A 70 -9.25 -7.07 -8.28
C SER A 70 -8.04 -6.19 -8.58
N ILE A 71 -6.97 -6.38 -7.82
CA ILE A 71 -5.70 -5.66 -8.00
C ILE A 71 -4.54 -6.64 -8.00
N ASP A 72 -3.49 -6.28 -8.74
CA ASP A 72 -2.20 -6.96 -8.67
C ASP A 72 -1.34 -6.29 -7.59
N GLY A 73 -0.62 -7.10 -6.82
CA GLY A 73 0.19 -6.62 -5.71
C GLY A 73 1.25 -7.62 -5.28
N LEU A 74 1.84 -7.37 -4.11
CA LEU A 74 2.88 -8.23 -3.54
C LEU A 74 2.40 -9.01 -2.32
N LEU A 75 2.81 -10.27 -2.25
CA LEU A 75 2.65 -11.12 -1.08
C LEU A 75 4.01 -11.45 -0.48
N PHE A 76 4.10 -11.43 0.86
CA PHE A 76 5.25 -11.96 1.56
C PHE A 76 5.08 -13.47 1.73
N THR A 77 6.16 -14.21 1.47
CA THR A 77 6.31 -15.58 1.92
C THR A 77 7.45 -15.59 2.94
N CYS A 78 7.08 -15.65 4.23
CA CYS A 78 8.01 -15.62 5.35
C CYS A 78 8.25 -17.02 5.91
N GLN A 79 9.50 -17.34 6.21
CA GLN A 79 9.92 -18.60 6.83
C GLN A 79 10.84 -18.32 8.02
N ASP A 80 10.83 -19.22 9.00
CA ASP A 80 11.72 -19.13 10.16
C ASP A 80 13.19 -19.22 9.74
N VAL A 81 14.02 -18.34 10.27
CA VAL A 81 15.47 -18.35 10.07
C VAL A 81 16.11 -19.28 11.10
N PRO A 82 17.00 -20.19 10.69
CA PRO A 82 17.74 -21.03 11.60
C PRO A 82 18.52 -20.21 12.64
N THR A 83 18.49 -20.62 13.90
CA THR A 83 19.16 -19.90 15.00
C THR A 83 20.68 -19.71 14.78
N SER A 84 21.33 -20.57 13.98
CA SER A 84 22.74 -20.45 13.60
C SER A 84 23.06 -19.25 12.70
N GLU A 85 22.07 -18.73 11.96
CA GLU A 85 22.21 -17.53 11.12
C GLU A 85 21.84 -16.24 11.87
N ASN A 86 21.38 -16.36 13.12
CA ASN A 86 20.91 -15.25 13.96
C ASN A 86 22.04 -14.55 14.76
N ASN A 87 23.32 -14.74 14.39
CA ASN A 87 24.49 -14.07 15.00
C ASN A 87 24.49 -12.53 14.88
N ILE A 88 23.47 -11.97 14.22
CA ILE A 88 23.29 -10.55 13.96
C ILE A 88 22.93 -9.78 15.26
N LEU A 89 22.39 -10.45 16.28
CA LEU A 89 22.11 -9.87 17.61
C LEU A 89 23.24 -10.16 18.62
N SER A 90 24.50 -10.08 18.18
CA SER A 90 25.68 -10.30 19.02
C SER A 90 26.02 -9.12 19.92
N ASP A 91 25.46 -7.93 19.66
CA ASP A 91 25.64 -6.76 20.50
C ASP A 91 24.71 -6.78 21.71
N HIS A 92 25.26 -6.46 22.88
CA HIS A 92 24.51 -6.48 24.13
C HIS A 92 23.40 -5.43 24.10
N GLY A 93 22.18 -5.86 24.43
CA GLY A 93 21.00 -5.00 24.43
C GLY A 93 20.32 -4.85 23.07
N LEU A 94 20.87 -5.35 21.97
CA LEU A 94 20.18 -5.37 20.68
C LEU A 94 19.05 -6.41 20.71
N ILE A 95 17.81 -5.95 20.76
CA ILE A 95 16.62 -6.81 20.94
C ILE A 95 15.80 -7.00 19.67
N TYR A 96 16.06 -6.19 18.65
CA TYR A 96 15.42 -6.26 17.35
C TYR A 96 16.37 -5.72 16.28
N LYS A 97 16.40 -6.41 15.14
CA LYS A 97 17.07 -5.91 13.95
C LYS A 97 16.40 -6.42 12.68
N ALA A 98 16.15 -5.51 11.75
CA ALA A 98 15.63 -5.82 10.44
C ALA A 98 16.54 -5.25 9.34
N GLU A 99 16.82 -6.06 8.32
CA GLU A 99 17.73 -5.76 7.23
C GLU A 99 17.10 -6.11 5.89
N ASP A 100 17.33 -5.24 4.91
CA ASP A 100 17.10 -5.58 3.50
C ASP A 100 18.36 -6.21 2.93
N ARG A 101 18.30 -7.47 2.51
CA ARG A 101 19.42 -8.18 1.89
C ARG A 101 19.44 -8.03 0.36
N THR A 102 18.64 -7.11 -0.18
CA THR A 102 18.64 -6.76 -1.61
C THR A 102 20.04 -6.30 -2.02
N GLY A 103 20.66 -7.08 -2.91
CA GLY A 103 21.94 -6.79 -3.52
C GLY A 103 21.76 -5.99 -4.82
N LYS A 104 22.85 -5.36 -5.26
CA LYS A 104 22.94 -4.71 -6.58
C LYS A 104 24.01 -5.40 -7.40
N THR A 105 23.67 -5.74 -8.64
CA THR A 105 24.63 -6.28 -9.60
C THR A 105 24.48 -5.61 -10.94
N ARG A 106 25.57 -5.60 -11.72
CA ARG A 106 25.55 -5.14 -13.10
C ARG A 106 25.44 -6.35 -14.03
N ARG A 107 24.41 -6.37 -14.87
CA ARG A 107 24.19 -7.43 -15.87
C ARG A 107 23.86 -6.78 -17.20
N GLU A 108 24.58 -7.18 -18.24
CA GLU A 108 24.34 -6.72 -19.62
C GLU A 108 24.32 -5.19 -19.77
N GLY A 109 25.17 -4.49 -19.01
CA GLY A 109 25.26 -3.03 -19.02
C GLY A 109 24.39 -2.33 -17.97
N ASN A 110 23.27 -2.95 -17.56
CA ASN A 110 22.27 -2.38 -16.65
C ASN A 110 22.52 -2.76 -15.18
N TRP A 111 22.21 -1.82 -14.28
CA TRP A 111 22.10 -2.11 -12.85
C TRP A 111 20.80 -2.84 -12.57
N ASN A 112 20.89 -3.89 -11.75
CA ASN A 112 19.75 -4.68 -11.36
C ASN A 112 19.78 -4.99 -9.86
N TRP A 113 18.61 -5.10 -9.26
CA TRP A 113 18.48 -5.65 -7.92
C TRP A 113 18.40 -7.18 -7.95
N GLN A 114 19.02 -7.78 -6.94
CA GLN A 114 19.04 -9.22 -6.71
C GLN A 114 18.82 -9.51 -5.22
N ASN A 115 18.62 -10.77 -4.88
CA ASN A 115 18.49 -11.25 -3.51
C ASN A 115 17.45 -10.47 -2.70
N MET A 116 16.20 -10.47 -3.16
CA MET A 116 15.09 -9.63 -2.66
C MET A 116 14.53 -10.10 -1.31
N THR A 117 15.39 -10.63 -0.46
CA THR A 117 15.06 -11.17 0.85
C THR A 117 15.09 -10.07 1.89
N PHE A 118 14.01 -9.94 2.65
CA PHE A 118 13.94 -9.11 3.84
C PHE A 118 14.07 -10.00 5.07
N VAL A 119 14.93 -9.64 6.02
CA VAL A 119 15.17 -10.45 7.22
C VAL A 119 14.93 -9.63 8.46
N ILE A 120 14.22 -10.20 9.42
CA ILE A 120 13.88 -9.59 10.70
C ILE A 120 14.22 -10.57 11.83
N ASN A 121 14.91 -10.09 12.86
CA ASN A 121 15.33 -10.88 14.00
C ASN A 121 14.96 -10.16 15.28
N TRP A 122 14.53 -10.90 16.30
CA TRP A 122 14.19 -10.33 17.59
C TRP A 122 14.42 -11.32 18.74
N VAL A 123 14.54 -10.76 19.94
CA VAL A 123 14.64 -11.52 21.19
C VAL A 123 13.25 -11.73 21.77
N LEU A 124 12.90 -12.98 22.13
CA LEU A 124 11.61 -13.30 22.75
C LEU A 124 11.49 -12.82 24.19
N THR A 125 12.56 -13.04 24.96
CA THR A 125 12.63 -12.63 26.37
C THR A 125 13.86 -11.76 26.57
N PRO A 126 13.75 -10.42 26.46
CA PRO A 126 14.88 -9.55 26.69
C PRO A 126 15.37 -9.72 28.13
N SER A 127 16.63 -10.11 28.29
CA SER A 127 17.32 -10.22 29.58
C SER A 127 18.33 -9.08 29.68
N ILE A 128 18.27 -8.35 30.79
CA ILE A 128 19.25 -7.32 31.15
C ILE A 128 20.45 -7.96 31.87
N GLN A 129 20.30 -9.22 32.32
CA GLN A 129 21.41 -9.97 32.90
C GLN A 129 22.33 -10.46 31.78
N PHE A 130 23.56 -9.97 31.81
CA PHE A 130 24.63 -10.15 30.82
C PHE A 130 25.02 -11.61 30.49
N ASN A 131 24.48 -12.61 31.21
CA ASN A 131 24.94 -14.00 31.16
C ASN A 131 23.88 -15.01 30.69
N LYS A 132 22.69 -14.59 30.25
CA LYS A 132 21.64 -15.51 29.79
C LYS A 132 21.55 -15.49 28.26
N ALA A 133 21.73 -16.64 27.63
CA ALA A 133 21.47 -16.80 26.20
C ALA A 133 20.03 -16.40 25.91
N ALA A 134 19.85 -15.35 25.11
CA ALA A 134 18.55 -14.91 24.67
C ALA A 134 18.00 -15.90 23.62
N GLU A 135 16.74 -16.30 23.75
CA GLU A 135 16.06 -17.03 22.67
C GLU A 135 15.77 -16.02 21.54
N ILE A 136 16.46 -16.21 20.41
CA ILE A 136 16.35 -15.37 19.22
C ILE A 136 15.48 -16.08 18.20
N ARG A 137 14.49 -15.34 17.69
CA ARG A 137 13.67 -15.72 16.54
C ARG A 137 14.05 -14.83 15.35
N GLY A 138 13.86 -15.36 14.16
CA GLY A 138 14.01 -14.58 12.95
C GLY A 138 13.09 -15.09 11.85
N LEU A 139 12.68 -14.19 10.98
CA LEU A 139 11.93 -14.49 9.78
C LEU A 139 12.68 -13.95 8.56
N ALA A 140 12.76 -14.77 7.52
CA ALA A 140 13.21 -14.36 6.19
C ALA A 140 11.98 -14.35 5.27
N CYS A 141 11.68 -13.20 4.72
CA CYS A 141 10.56 -12.98 3.84
C CYS A 141 11.05 -12.75 2.42
N SER A 142 10.49 -13.52 1.50
CA SER A 142 10.60 -13.31 0.05
C SER A 142 9.31 -12.70 -0.47
N THR A 143 9.37 -12.01 -1.60
CA THR A 143 8.22 -11.41 -2.27
C THR A 143 7.85 -12.16 -3.54
N LEU A 144 6.55 -12.27 -3.79
CA LEU A 144 5.98 -12.76 -5.04
C LEU A 144 4.83 -11.85 -5.49
N LEU A 145 4.53 -11.84 -6.78
CA LEU A 145 3.37 -11.13 -7.32
C LEU A 145 2.12 -11.97 -7.08
N ALA A 146 1.04 -11.32 -6.67
CA ALA A 146 -0.24 -11.99 -6.46
C ALA A 146 -1.42 -11.11 -6.87
N THR A 147 -2.50 -11.77 -7.26
CA THR A 147 -3.77 -11.12 -7.60
C THR A 147 -4.71 -11.19 -6.39
N TYR A 148 -5.07 -10.03 -5.88
CA TYR A 148 -5.98 -9.85 -4.75
C TYR A 148 -7.39 -9.55 -5.25
N THR A 149 -8.40 -10.21 -4.71
CA THR A 149 -9.79 -9.76 -4.79
C THR A 149 -10.16 -9.14 -3.45
N LEU A 150 -10.58 -7.87 -3.49
CA LEU A 150 -10.92 -7.05 -2.34
C LEU A 150 -12.41 -6.79 -2.34
N ASP A 151 -13.09 -7.19 -1.28
CA ASP A 151 -14.47 -6.82 -1.00
C ASP A 151 -14.45 -5.66 0.00
N ILE A 152 -14.68 -4.46 -0.50
CA ILE A 152 -14.62 -3.23 0.28
C ILE A 152 -16.04 -2.82 0.64
N SER A 153 -16.26 -2.52 1.92
CA SER A 153 -17.53 -1.99 2.40
C SER A 153 -17.34 -0.77 3.28
N TYR A 154 -18.26 0.19 3.14
CA TYR A 154 -18.35 1.36 4.00
C TYR A 154 -19.66 1.28 4.77
N ARG A 155 -19.62 1.44 6.09
CA ARG A 155 -20.80 1.53 6.95
C ARG A 155 -20.59 2.64 7.96
N GLY A 156 -21.42 3.69 7.89
CA GLY A 156 -21.32 4.84 8.80
C GLY A 156 -19.94 5.51 8.77
N GLY A 157 -19.29 5.57 7.60
CA GLY A 157 -17.95 6.14 7.43
C GLY A 157 -16.78 5.21 7.81
N LEU A 158 -17.04 4.04 8.39
CA LEU A 158 -16.03 3.02 8.67
C LEU A 158 -15.82 2.12 7.46
N GLN A 159 -14.56 1.89 7.09
CA GLN A 159 -14.16 0.99 6.02
C GLN A 159 -13.91 -0.41 6.60
N SER A 160 -14.35 -1.44 5.89
CA SER A 160 -13.95 -2.83 6.10
C SER A 160 -13.53 -3.43 4.76
N VAL A 161 -12.38 -4.12 4.76
CA VAL A 161 -11.82 -4.75 3.57
C VAL A 161 -11.63 -6.23 3.85
N ASN A 162 -12.35 -7.06 3.11
CA ASN A 162 -12.11 -8.50 3.09
C ASN A 162 -11.27 -8.85 1.86
N THR A 163 -10.27 -9.71 2.04
CA THR A 163 -9.29 -9.98 1.00
C THR A 163 -9.19 -11.47 0.72
N THR A 164 -9.12 -11.81 -0.57
CA THR A 164 -8.84 -13.17 -1.04
C THR A 164 -7.72 -13.14 -2.07
N VAL A 165 -6.74 -14.03 -1.92
CA VAL A 165 -5.60 -14.17 -2.85
C VAL A 165 -5.92 -15.31 -3.82
N LYS A 166 -5.91 -15.05 -5.12
CA LYS A 166 -6.32 -16.05 -6.14
C LYS A 166 -5.16 -16.64 -6.93
N GLU A 167 -4.23 -15.80 -7.33
CA GLU A 167 -3.13 -16.17 -8.22
C GLU A 167 -1.82 -15.73 -7.58
N GLN A 168 -0.81 -16.59 -7.63
CA GLN A 168 0.51 -16.33 -7.07
C GLN A 168 1.56 -16.67 -8.13
N SER A 169 2.40 -15.70 -8.46
CA SER A 169 3.59 -15.96 -9.27
C SER A 169 4.61 -16.76 -8.46
N SER A 170 5.63 -17.26 -9.15
CA SER A 170 6.82 -17.72 -8.45
C SER A 170 7.47 -16.57 -7.67
N PRO A 171 8.12 -16.85 -6.53
CA PRO A 171 8.93 -15.86 -5.82
C PRO A 171 9.98 -15.23 -6.72
N TRP A 172 10.27 -13.96 -6.47
CA TRP A 172 11.36 -13.29 -7.17
C TRP A 172 12.69 -13.91 -6.78
N THR A 173 13.44 -14.39 -7.78
CA THR A 173 14.73 -15.04 -7.60
C THR A 173 15.81 -14.28 -8.36
N ASN A 174 17.08 -14.58 -8.08
CA ASN A 174 18.20 -13.99 -8.82
C ASN A 174 18.18 -14.31 -10.33
N ALA A 175 17.43 -15.33 -10.75
CA ALA A 175 17.22 -15.65 -12.16
C ALA A 175 16.33 -14.60 -12.88
N GLN A 176 15.52 -13.86 -12.13
CA GLN A 176 14.64 -12.79 -12.60
C GLN A 176 14.93 -11.52 -11.80
N PRO A 177 16.08 -10.86 -12.06
CA PRO A 177 16.42 -9.64 -11.34
C PRO A 177 15.50 -8.49 -11.77
N ILE A 178 15.44 -7.43 -10.98
CA ILE A 178 14.62 -6.25 -11.30
C ILE A 178 15.53 -5.17 -11.86
N VAL A 179 15.20 -4.70 -13.06
CA VAL A 179 15.95 -3.65 -13.76
C VAL A 179 15.84 -2.33 -12.99
N GLN A 180 16.99 -1.69 -12.78
CA GLN A 180 17.05 -0.39 -12.13
C GLN A 180 17.01 0.78 -13.13
N GLN A 181 17.38 0.59 -14.40
CA GLN A 181 17.53 1.67 -15.40
C GLN A 181 16.75 1.38 -16.68
N TYR A 182 16.04 2.39 -17.18
CA TYR A 182 15.13 2.23 -18.31
C TYR A 182 15.55 2.94 -19.60
N TYR A 183 16.65 3.70 -19.59
CA TYR A 183 17.08 4.52 -20.74
C TYR A 183 17.05 3.77 -22.08
N ASP A 184 17.58 2.55 -22.12
CA ASP A 184 17.71 1.75 -23.35
C ASP A 184 16.38 1.28 -23.96
N TYR A 185 15.26 1.39 -23.22
CA TYR A 185 13.93 1.05 -23.74
C TYR A 185 13.33 2.16 -24.62
N PHE A 186 13.91 3.35 -24.58
CA PHE A 186 13.40 4.54 -25.25
C PHE A 186 14.31 4.93 -26.42
N THR A 187 13.71 5.30 -27.56
CA THR A 187 14.44 5.73 -28.74
C THR A 187 13.93 7.09 -29.22
N PHE A 188 14.85 7.87 -29.79
CA PHE A 188 14.49 9.11 -30.48
C PHE A 188 13.77 8.76 -31.78
N ILE A 189 12.61 9.37 -32.01
CA ILE A 189 11.97 9.34 -33.33
C ILE A 189 12.85 10.15 -34.28
N ARG A 190 13.68 9.46 -35.08
CA ARG A 190 14.67 10.08 -35.98
C ARG A 190 14.08 11.02 -37.03
N ASP A 191 12.78 10.92 -37.31
CA ASP A 191 12.12 11.73 -38.36
C ASP A 191 11.68 13.12 -37.90
N LEU A 192 11.84 13.47 -36.61
CA LEU A 192 11.37 14.74 -36.05
C LEU A 192 12.45 15.45 -35.24
N SER A 193 13.57 15.82 -35.86
CA SER A 193 14.64 16.63 -35.24
C SER A 193 15.24 16.03 -33.96
N TYR A 194 16.31 16.62 -33.43
CA TYR A 194 16.89 16.18 -32.15
C TYR A 194 15.95 16.46 -30.94
N ASP A 195 14.86 17.20 -31.17
CA ASP A 195 13.85 17.62 -30.19
C ASP A 195 12.55 16.79 -30.24
N GLY A 196 12.51 15.70 -31.02
CA GLY A 196 11.33 14.83 -31.12
C GLY A 196 11.02 14.10 -29.81
N PRO A 197 9.76 13.71 -29.55
CA PRO A 197 9.41 12.98 -28.33
C PRO A 197 10.13 11.63 -28.29
N VAL A 198 10.78 11.33 -27.17
CA VAL A 198 11.40 10.02 -26.96
C VAL A 198 10.31 9.03 -26.56
N VAL A 199 10.17 7.97 -27.35
CA VAL A 199 9.12 6.96 -27.20
C VAL A 199 9.71 5.58 -27.01
N VAL A 200 8.94 4.69 -26.42
CA VAL A 200 9.32 3.28 -26.27
C VAL A 200 9.58 2.66 -27.63
N ASN A 201 10.65 1.86 -27.72
CA ASN A 201 10.87 0.99 -28.86
C ASN A 201 9.79 -0.10 -28.89
N ASP A 202 8.98 -0.17 -29.94
CA ASP A 202 7.85 -1.10 -30.00
C ASP A 202 8.27 -2.56 -29.87
N THR A 203 9.48 -2.93 -30.29
CA THR A 203 10.02 -4.30 -30.10
C THR A 203 10.33 -4.62 -28.64
N MET A 204 10.58 -3.59 -27.81
CA MET A 204 10.92 -3.71 -26.39
C MET A 204 9.73 -3.40 -25.48
N ARG A 205 8.59 -2.96 -26.02
CA ARG A 205 7.41 -2.53 -25.24
C ARG A 205 6.93 -3.59 -24.25
N GLN A 206 6.84 -4.85 -24.68
CA GLN A 206 6.43 -5.95 -23.79
C GLN A 206 7.41 -6.17 -22.64
N GLN A 207 8.72 -6.11 -22.94
CA GLN A 207 9.75 -6.25 -21.93
C GLN A 207 9.75 -5.05 -20.97
N LEU A 208 9.60 -3.81 -21.48
CA LEU A 208 9.45 -2.61 -20.65
C LEU A 208 8.25 -2.75 -19.72
N THR A 209 7.08 -3.17 -20.22
CA THR A 209 5.89 -3.37 -19.40
C THR A 209 6.17 -4.36 -18.27
N MET A 210 6.76 -5.53 -18.57
CA MET A 210 7.09 -6.52 -17.56
C MET A 210 8.06 -5.98 -16.49
N GLU A 211 9.13 -5.31 -16.91
CA GLU A 211 10.12 -4.74 -15.97
C GLU A 211 9.55 -3.57 -15.18
N PHE A 212 8.68 -2.76 -15.78
CA PHE A 212 7.95 -1.71 -15.07
C PHE A 212 7.04 -2.29 -14.00
N THR A 213 6.24 -3.32 -14.32
CA THR A 213 5.39 -4.03 -13.35
C THR A 213 6.20 -4.53 -12.16
N ARG A 214 7.38 -5.12 -12.42
CA ARG A 214 8.28 -5.60 -11.37
C ARG A 214 8.83 -4.48 -10.51
N THR A 215 9.27 -3.38 -11.11
CA THR A 215 9.82 -2.24 -10.33
C THR A 215 8.74 -1.48 -9.56
N GLN A 216 7.53 -1.33 -10.10
CA GLN A 216 6.39 -0.80 -9.36
C GLN A 216 6.11 -1.65 -8.13
N ALA A 217 6.07 -2.98 -8.29
CA ALA A 217 5.94 -3.89 -7.16
C ALA A 217 7.13 -3.77 -6.19
N PHE A 218 8.37 -3.64 -6.68
CA PHE A 218 9.54 -3.45 -5.83
C PHE A 218 9.46 -2.15 -5.01
N ALA A 219 8.94 -1.07 -5.58
CA ALA A 219 8.68 0.17 -4.86
C ALA A 219 7.69 -0.06 -3.70
N ILE A 220 6.62 -0.83 -3.92
CA ILE A 220 5.68 -1.21 -2.85
C ILE A 220 6.39 -2.01 -1.75
N ARG A 221 7.25 -2.97 -2.12
CA ARG A 221 8.09 -3.71 -1.16
C ARG A 221 8.98 -2.77 -0.35
N ASP A 222 9.75 -1.92 -1.02
CA ASP A 222 10.69 -0.98 -0.40
C ASP A 222 9.97 -0.05 0.59
N ALA A 223 8.81 0.48 0.19
CA ALA A 223 7.96 1.25 1.11
C ALA A 223 7.46 0.42 2.29
N ALA A 224 7.01 -0.81 2.06
CA ALA A 224 6.48 -1.66 3.12
C ALA A 224 7.55 -2.05 4.15
N ILE A 225 8.76 -2.39 3.71
CA ILE A 225 9.83 -2.76 4.66
C ILE A 225 10.47 -1.55 5.34
N GLY A 226 10.40 -0.36 4.73
CA GLY A 226 11.02 0.87 5.23
C GLY A 226 10.77 1.11 6.74
N PRO A 227 9.51 1.15 7.21
CA PRO A 227 9.17 1.29 8.62
C PRO A 227 9.69 0.16 9.53
N LEU A 228 9.97 -1.03 9.00
CA LEU A 228 10.47 -2.16 9.76
C LEU A 228 12.00 -2.10 9.89
N LEU A 229 12.70 -1.58 8.87
CA LEU A 229 14.17 -1.57 8.78
C LEU A 229 14.83 -0.83 9.94
N GLY A 230 15.99 -1.34 10.35
CA GLY A 230 16.80 -0.75 11.41
C GLY A 230 16.82 -1.62 12.67
N TRP A 231 16.97 -1.00 13.83
CA TRP A 231 17.20 -1.74 15.07
C TRP A 231 16.53 -1.11 16.29
N VAL A 232 16.38 -1.93 17.34
CA VAL A 232 16.00 -1.49 18.69
C VAL A 232 17.02 -2.04 19.69
N TYR A 233 17.62 -1.13 20.47
CA TYR A 233 18.37 -1.47 21.67
C TYR A 233 17.52 -1.26 22.91
N ASN A 234 17.66 -2.17 23.85
CA ASN A 234 17.24 -2.01 25.23
C ASN A 234 18.48 -1.97 26.10
N PHE A 235 18.62 -0.91 26.90
CA PHE A 235 19.73 -0.73 27.82
C PHE A 235 19.20 -0.25 29.17
N ALA A 236 19.98 -0.50 30.22
CA ALA A 236 19.69 -0.02 31.56
C ALA A 236 20.80 0.93 31.99
N ASP A 237 20.43 2.10 32.47
CA ASP A 237 21.34 3.07 33.09
C ASP A 237 20.79 3.40 34.49
N CYS A 238 21.61 3.17 35.52
CA CYS A 238 21.22 3.37 36.93
C CYS A 238 19.80 2.86 37.27
N GLU A 239 19.48 1.60 36.92
CA GLU A 239 18.16 0.94 37.12
C GLU A 239 17.01 1.47 36.26
N VAL A 240 17.22 2.54 35.49
CA VAL A 240 16.26 3.04 34.50
C VAL A 240 16.47 2.31 33.18
N GLN A 241 15.46 1.58 32.76
CA GLN A 241 15.43 0.93 31.45
C GLN A 241 14.98 1.92 30.38
N SER A 242 15.71 1.94 29.27
CA SER A 242 15.42 2.82 28.14
C SER A 242 15.63 2.08 26.83
N THR A 243 14.86 2.48 25.82
CA THR A 243 14.96 1.94 24.47
C THR A 243 15.50 3.01 23.53
N ARG A 244 16.38 2.59 22.62
CA ARG A 244 16.86 3.41 21.50
C ARG A 244 16.51 2.70 20.22
N THR A 245 16.00 3.45 19.25
CA THR A 245 15.69 2.93 17.92
C THR A 245 16.50 3.66 16.87
N ASN A 246 16.71 3.01 15.72
CA ASN A 246 17.28 3.66 14.54
C ASN A 246 16.48 3.26 13.32
N LEU A 247 15.92 4.25 12.62
CA LEU A 247 15.12 4.15 11.38
C LEU A 247 13.84 3.30 11.44
N THR A 248 13.66 2.47 12.47
CA THR A 248 12.49 1.60 12.63
C THR A 248 11.35 2.27 13.39
N LEU A 249 10.13 2.01 12.94
CA LEU A 249 8.86 2.38 13.56
C LEU A 249 8.18 1.19 14.26
N ILE A 250 8.84 0.02 14.33
CA ILE A 250 8.29 -1.20 14.92
C ILE A 250 7.77 -1.02 16.35
N MET A 251 8.38 -0.11 17.11
CA MET A 251 7.99 0.17 18.51
C MET A 251 6.59 0.75 18.67
N GLY A 252 6.03 1.36 17.62
CA GLY A 252 4.66 1.89 17.60
C GLY A 252 3.63 0.91 17.05
N SER A 253 4.03 -0.33 16.73
CA SER A 253 3.19 -1.33 16.09
C SER A 253 2.54 -2.29 17.08
N ASP A 254 1.54 -3.03 16.59
CA ASP A 254 0.92 -4.14 17.33
C ASP A 254 1.83 -5.38 17.48
N PHE A 255 3.02 -5.37 16.86
CA PHE A 255 4.03 -6.38 17.11
C PHE A 255 4.73 -6.21 18.47
N VAL A 256 4.57 -5.06 19.13
CA VAL A 256 5.14 -4.82 20.46
C VAL A 256 4.03 -4.83 21.50
N THR A 257 4.24 -5.59 22.57
CA THR A 257 3.28 -5.67 23.67
C THR A 257 3.14 -4.29 24.33
N ARG A 258 1.94 -3.68 24.29
CA ARG A 258 1.65 -2.27 24.62
C ARG A 258 2.00 -1.79 26.05
N ASN A 259 2.50 -2.65 26.93
CA ASN A 259 2.70 -2.34 28.36
C ASN A 259 4.16 -2.30 28.83
N THR A 260 5.15 -2.35 27.93
CA THR A 260 6.56 -2.39 28.35
C THR A 260 7.45 -1.50 27.50
N VAL A 261 7.30 -0.18 27.60
CA VAL A 261 8.24 0.80 26.99
C VAL A 261 9.68 0.58 27.48
N THR A 262 9.81 0.12 28.72
CA THR A 262 11.08 -0.20 29.40
C THR A 262 11.62 -1.59 29.06
N ALA A 263 10.76 -2.55 28.70
CA ALA A 263 11.15 -3.93 28.40
C ALA A 263 10.31 -4.50 27.24
N PRO A 264 10.43 -3.94 26.03
CA PRO A 264 9.55 -4.29 24.92
C PRO A 264 9.67 -5.77 24.58
N ARG A 265 8.53 -6.41 24.37
CA ARG A 265 8.45 -7.80 23.92
C ARG A 265 7.83 -7.84 22.55
N PHE A 266 8.54 -8.45 21.61
CA PHE A 266 8.10 -8.60 20.24
C PHE A 266 7.31 -9.91 20.08
N ASN A 267 6.11 -9.77 19.53
CA ASN A 267 5.25 -10.87 19.11
C ASN A 267 5.07 -10.79 17.59
N ILE A 268 6.17 -11.03 16.86
CA ILE A 268 6.18 -11.02 15.40
C ILE A 268 5.91 -12.44 14.92
N SER A 269 4.98 -12.59 13.98
CA SER A 269 4.68 -13.87 13.32
C SER A 269 4.72 -13.70 11.79
N ALA A 270 4.90 -14.82 11.09
CA ALA A 270 4.89 -14.83 9.63
C ALA A 270 3.55 -14.30 9.08
N GLU A 271 2.43 -14.72 9.67
CA GLU A 271 1.09 -14.26 9.32
C GLU A 271 0.91 -12.75 9.58
N GLY A 272 1.40 -12.26 10.72
CA GLY A 272 1.31 -10.84 11.05
C GLY A 272 2.07 -9.95 10.06
N LEU A 273 3.28 -10.35 9.66
CA LEU A 273 4.05 -9.63 8.63
C LEU A 273 3.39 -9.70 7.24
N GLN A 274 2.78 -10.83 6.90
CA GLN A 274 2.03 -10.98 5.65
C GLN A 274 0.80 -10.07 5.61
N ASN A 275 0.03 -10.04 6.70
CA ASN A 275 -1.12 -9.15 6.85
C ASN A 275 -0.69 -7.68 6.78
N TYR A 276 0.42 -7.32 7.40
CA TYR A 276 1.00 -5.99 7.29
C TYR A 276 1.29 -5.60 5.83
N LEU A 277 2.02 -6.43 5.06
CA LEU A 277 2.29 -6.12 3.66
C LEU A 277 1.01 -6.04 2.83
N GLN A 278 0.07 -6.95 3.06
CA GLN A 278 -1.24 -6.91 2.40
C GLN A 278 -1.93 -5.57 2.65
N ASN A 279 -1.91 -5.06 3.88
CA ASN A 279 -2.47 -3.75 4.21
C ASN A 279 -1.74 -2.61 3.47
N VAL A 280 -0.42 -2.67 3.33
CA VAL A 280 0.33 -1.69 2.52
C VAL A 280 -0.05 -1.75 1.05
N VAL A 281 -0.15 -2.96 0.48
CA VAL A 281 -0.59 -3.18 -0.91
C VAL A 281 -1.98 -2.63 -1.15
N ILE A 282 -2.94 -2.90 -0.25
CA ILE A 282 -4.30 -2.35 -0.34
C ILE A 282 -4.27 -0.81 -0.25
N SER A 283 -3.43 -0.26 0.62
CA SER A 283 -3.26 1.19 0.80
C SER A 283 -2.77 1.89 -0.47
N THR A 284 -2.11 1.18 -1.39
CA THR A 284 -1.67 1.77 -2.68
C THR A 284 -2.83 2.26 -3.54
N ILE A 285 -4.04 1.74 -3.35
CA ILE A 285 -5.25 2.24 -4.02
C ILE A 285 -5.48 3.72 -3.65
N ALA A 286 -5.16 4.12 -2.42
CA ALA A 286 -5.32 5.49 -1.95
C ALA A 286 -4.34 6.49 -2.59
N LEU A 287 -3.29 6.02 -3.29
CA LEU A 287 -2.41 6.89 -4.08
C LEU A 287 -3.06 7.45 -5.34
N ASN A 288 -4.27 6.99 -5.68
CA ASN A 288 -4.89 7.27 -6.95
C ASN A 288 -6.08 8.24 -6.79
N PRO A 289 -5.84 9.54 -6.55
CA PRO A 289 -6.91 10.49 -6.35
C PRO A 289 -7.73 10.63 -7.63
N ALA A 290 -9.06 10.79 -7.48
CA ALA A 290 -10.00 10.86 -8.60
C ALA A 290 -9.67 11.94 -9.66
N ASN A 291 -8.92 12.98 -9.27
CA ASN A 291 -8.62 14.14 -10.12
C ASN A 291 -7.31 14.01 -10.93
N LYS A 292 -6.40 13.10 -10.56
CA LYS A 292 -5.18 12.81 -11.32
C LYS A 292 -4.84 11.33 -11.17
N PRO A 293 -5.59 10.44 -11.86
CA PRO A 293 -5.42 9.03 -11.65
C PRO A 293 -4.11 8.52 -12.30
N ILE A 294 -3.18 8.02 -11.47
CA ILE A 294 -2.01 7.23 -11.84
C ILE A 294 -2.46 5.89 -12.49
N TRP A 295 -3.59 5.34 -12.04
CA TRP A 295 -4.07 4.04 -12.53
C TRP A 295 -5.41 4.11 -13.26
N ARG A 296 -5.65 3.14 -14.16
CA ARG A 296 -6.89 3.07 -14.94
C ARG A 296 -8.12 2.86 -14.03
N SER A 297 -9.16 3.65 -14.28
CA SER A 297 -10.46 3.44 -13.64
C SER A 297 -11.30 2.48 -14.48
N ARG A 298 -11.66 1.31 -13.95
CA ARG A 298 -12.64 0.43 -14.61
C ARG A 298 -14.03 0.70 -14.03
N PRO A 299 -15.10 0.66 -14.86
CA PRO A 299 -16.45 0.73 -14.34
C PRO A 299 -16.74 -0.53 -13.52
N ILE A 300 -17.10 -0.35 -12.25
CA ILE A 300 -17.52 -1.46 -11.38
C ILE A 300 -18.99 -1.30 -10.99
N LYS A 301 -19.63 -2.42 -10.68
CA LYS A 301 -20.99 -2.42 -10.12
C LYS A 301 -20.88 -2.19 -8.62
N VAL A 302 -21.30 -1.00 -8.19
CA VAL A 302 -21.36 -0.63 -6.77
C VAL A 302 -22.79 -0.87 -6.27
N SER A 303 -22.95 -1.60 -5.16
CA SER A 303 -24.21 -1.63 -4.44
C SER A 303 -24.24 -0.44 -3.48
N SER A 304 -24.96 0.61 -3.86
CA SER A 304 -25.25 1.72 -2.96
C SER A 304 -26.39 1.30 -2.03
N GLY A 305 -26.21 1.46 -0.72
CA GLY A 305 -27.36 1.57 0.16
C GLY A 305 -28.12 2.83 -0.24
N ALA A 306 -29.44 2.74 -0.44
CA ALA A 306 -30.29 3.91 -0.49
C ALA A 306 -30.68 4.23 0.95
N ILE A 307 -30.48 5.45 1.40
CA ILE A 307 -31.14 5.93 2.61
C ILE A 307 -32.61 6.07 2.26
N VAL A 308 -33.39 5.01 2.53
CA VAL A 308 -34.85 5.08 2.41
C VAL A 308 -35.34 5.71 3.71
N TYR A 309 -35.74 6.97 3.64
CA TYR A 309 -36.47 7.61 4.74
C TYR A 309 -37.87 6.99 4.79
N THR A 310 -38.03 5.92 5.57
CA THR A 310 -39.35 5.39 5.94
C THR A 310 -39.88 6.20 7.11
N PHE A 311 -40.80 7.12 6.81
CA PHE A 311 -41.58 7.76 7.86
C PHE A 311 -42.62 6.76 8.37
N SER A 312 -42.67 6.56 9.69
CA SER A 312 -43.72 5.77 10.35
C SER A 312 -45.12 6.31 10.05
N GLU A 313 -45.21 7.62 9.78
CA GLU A 313 -46.45 8.32 9.50
C GLU A 313 -46.31 9.20 8.24
N PRO A 314 -46.55 8.66 7.03
CA PRO A 314 -46.38 9.39 5.77
C PRO A 314 -47.24 10.66 5.69
N TRP A 315 -48.38 10.69 6.40
CA TRP A 315 -49.31 11.82 6.40
C TRP A 315 -48.68 13.09 6.99
N GLN A 316 -47.72 12.98 7.91
CA GLN A 316 -47.03 14.14 8.48
C GLN A 316 -46.20 14.89 7.43
N PHE A 317 -45.71 14.18 6.42
CA PHE A 317 -45.03 14.78 5.29
C PHE A 317 -46.01 15.39 4.29
N TYR A 318 -47.11 14.71 3.96
CA TYR A 318 -48.06 15.19 2.92
C TYR A 318 -49.03 16.27 3.39
N ALA A 319 -49.40 16.29 4.68
CA ALA A 319 -50.40 17.22 5.21
C ALA A 319 -50.02 18.70 5.05
N PRO A 320 -48.77 19.14 5.31
CA PRO A 320 -48.35 20.51 5.05
C PRO A 320 -48.45 20.91 3.57
N TYR A 321 -48.04 20.02 2.65
CA TYR A 321 -48.17 20.28 1.21
C TYR A 321 -49.63 20.36 0.79
N GLY A 322 -50.47 19.45 1.26
CA GLY A 322 -51.92 19.48 1.01
C GLY A 322 -52.57 20.77 1.53
N ALA A 323 -52.23 21.18 2.75
CA ALA A 323 -52.73 22.43 3.33
C ALA A 323 -52.28 23.66 2.51
N SER A 324 -51.02 23.70 2.08
CA SER A 324 -50.51 24.81 1.25
C SER A 324 -51.22 24.90 -0.11
N LEU A 325 -51.51 23.75 -0.72
CA LEU A 325 -52.19 23.69 -2.01
C LEU A 325 -53.65 24.12 -1.87
N LEU A 326 -54.31 23.72 -0.79
CA LEU A 326 -55.68 24.10 -0.47
C LEU A 326 -55.81 25.61 -0.21
N VAL A 327 -54.88 26.20 0.57
CA VAL A 327 -54.81 27.66 0.80
C VAL A 327 -54.60 28.40 -0.52
N THR A 328 -53.69 27.91 -1.36
CA THR A 328 -53.42 28.51 -2.69
C THR A 328 -54.67 28.48 -3.57
N PHE A 329 -55.40 27.36 -3.57
CA PHE A 329 -56.63 27.21 -4.33
C PHE A 329 -57.74 28.16 -3.85
N LEU A 330 -57.88 28.33 -2.53
CA LEU A 330 -58.83 29.26 -1.94
C LEU A 330 -58.52 30.72 -2.31
N ILE A 331 -57.25 31.13 -2.21
CA ILE A 331 -56.83 32.49 -2.60
C ILE A 331 -57.11 32.72 -4.08
N TYR A 332 -56.78 31.76 -4.94
CA TYR A 332 -56.99 31.87 -6.39
C TYR A 332 -58.49 31.93 -6.74
N GLY A 333 -59.32 31.12 -6.08
CA GLY A 333 -60.77 31.11 -6.26
C GLY A 333 -61.43 32.44 -5.85
N VAL A 334 -61.04 33.01 -4.70
CA VAL A 334 -61.52 34.33 -4.26
C VAL A 334 -61.03 35.43 -5.19
N GLY A 335 -59.78 35.37 -5.66
CA GLY A 335 -59.23 36.29 -6.63
C GLY A 335 -60.01 36.32 -7.94
N ILE A 336 -60.38 35.16 -8.48
CA ILE A 336 -61.21 35.06 -9.69
C ILE A 336 -62.61 35.63 -9.47
N TRP A 337 -63.24 35.34 -8.32
CA TRP A 337 -64.56 35.89 -7.99
C TRP A 337 -64.56 37.41 -7.82
N SER A 338 -63.44 38.00 -7.39
CA SER A 338 -63.31 39.46 -7.28
C SER A 338 -63.14 40.20 -8.62
N LEU A 339 -62.96 39.47 -9.72
CA LEU A 339 -62.81 40.01 -11.07
C LEU A 339 -64.12 40.02 -11.89
N TYR A 340 -65.21 39.44 -11.35
CA TYR A 340 -66.55 39.41 -11.94
C TYR A 340 -67.52 40.32 -11.17
#